data_AF-A0A6N8FZ27-F1
#
_entry.id   AF-A0A6N8FZ27-F1
#
_cell.length_a   1.000
_cell.length_b   1.000
_cell.length_c   1.000
_cell.angle_alpha   90.00
_cell.angle_beta   90.00
_cell.angle_gamma   90.00
#
_symmetry.space_group_name_H-M   'P 1'
#
loop_
_entity.id
_entity.type
_entity.pdbx_description
1 polymer ?
#
loop_
_entity_poly.entity_id
_entity_poly.type
_entity_poly.pdbx_seq_one_letter_code
_entity_poly.pdbx_strand_id
1 'polypeptide(L)'
;MSQTKTIKRLVACFGSIQLVTALSVLSYRVKEQQELNYSYEDYLVITPLFAPQGQNEEFSAFIEKMANSIYSWKKIVYLSLEQTKFLTDQTNSSSLAEVAKLVHDLVGVESPDEIYLARTWNPENQLLMNVYESAEKICYGDGIGIYFSHVAFLPQNASQEAVSLSSLYQNFKKQIKGVLPKKKKFCKQEFDIGYFSLPYAFGEVPPMETVVLDRSVYLRTFQTLRKGLNDLIDADYIKNLKANLQNHSVSILLSSNFSEAHRMPIEKEVKAYREFLLKKGIPPNSILLIKPHPRDSKQKILQLQSELNDLYAKVILLNEDFLFYLPFEVLFMELFLKFDLTQSQTPRIFTFSSACLTLEFLFDAECVVGFGRDIVEKYFYTEHIEGRIKHEVDLQSTISEVRDLIAV
;
A
#
# COMPACT_ATOMS: atom_id res chain seq x y z
N MET A 1 -41.36 9.32 10.52
CA MET A 1 -40.27 8.45 10.04
C MET A 1 -39.25 9.36 9.38
N SER A 2 -38.03 9.50 9.93
CA SER A 2 -37.00 10.31 9.28
C SER A 2 -36.60 9.63 7.97
N GLN A 3 -36.48 10.39 6.89
CA GLN A 3 -35.99 9.87 5.62
C GLN A 3 -34.53 9.45 5.79
N THR A 4 -34.21 8.19 5.48
CA THR A 4 -32.83 7.71 5.41
C THR A 4 -32.12 8.42 4.25
N LYS A 5 -30.98 9.08 4.51
CA LYS A 5 -30.16 9.71 3.47
C LYS A 5 -29.15 8.68 2.95
N THR A 6 -29.08 8.51 1.64
CA THR A 6 -28.01 7.71 1.01
C THR A 6 -26.77 8.56 0.81
N ILE A 7 -25.62 8.09 1.31
CA ILE A 7 -24.30 8.68 1.14
C ILE A 7 -23.53 7.85 0.11
N LYS A 8 -23.07 8.50 -0.97
CA LYS A 8 -22.25 7.86 -2.01
C LYS A 8 -20.78 8.06 -1.70
N ARG A 9 -20.03 6.97 -1.61
CA ARG A 9 -18.61 7.00 -1.24
C ARG A 9 -17.76 6.41 -2.34
N LEU A 10 -16.75 7.14 -2.76
CA LEU A 10 -15.75 6.70 -3.73
C LEU A 10 -14.45 6.39 -3.02
N VAL A 11 -13.95 5.17 -3.16
CA VAL A 11 -12.70 4.72 -2.53
C VAL A 11 -11.69 4.42 -3.61
N ALA A 12 -10.49 4.97 -3.53
CA ALA A 12 -9.39 4.56 -4.41
C ALA A 12 -8.29 3.86 -3.61
N CYS A 13 -7.74 2.76 -4.14
CA CYS A 13 -6.64 2.03 -3.50
C CYS A 13 -5.52 1.63 -4.47
N PHE A 14 -4.29 1.70 -4.00
CA PHE A 14 -3.05 1.35 -4.69
C PHE A 14 -2.43 0.04 -4.13
N GLY A 15 -3.27 -0.99 -4.02
CA GLY A 15 -2.84 -2.33 -3.58
C GLY A 15 -3.73 -2.91 -2.49
N SER A 16 -3.50 -4.19 -2.18
CA SER A 16 -4.33 -4.95 -1.24
C SER A 16 -4.29 -4.39 0.19
N ILE A 17 -3.11 -3.99 0.71
CA ILE A 17 -3.03 -3.41 2.05
C ILE A 17 -3.80 -2.09 2.19
N GLN A 18 -3.77 -1.24 1.16
CA GLN A 18 -4.52 0.02 1.16
C GLN A 18 -6.03 -0.21 1.14
N LEU A 19 -6.51 -1.25 0.44
CA LEU A 19 -7.92 -1.63 0.49
C LEU A 19 -8.35 -1.99 1.92
N VAL A 20 -7.53 -2.76 2.65
CA VAL A 20 -7.82 -3.11 4.06
C VAL A 20 -7.86 -1.86 4.93
N THR A 21 -6.95 -0.92 4.74
CA THR A 21 -6.91 0.34 5.49
C THR A 21 -8.12 1.21 5.18
N ALA A 22 -8.47 1.39 3.91
CA ALA A 22 -9.66 2.14 3.51
C ALA A 22 -10.94 1.53 4.12
N LEU A 23 -11.09 0.20 4.10
CA LEU A 23 -12.22 -0.49 4.72
C LEU A 23 -12.28 -0.32 6.24
N SER A 24 -11.12 -0.28 6.89
CA SER A 24 -11.03 0.01 8.33
C SER A 24 -11.55 1.42 8.64
N VAL A 25 -11.17 2.41 7.82
CA VAL A 25 -11.66 3.79 7.93
C VAL A 25 -13.16 3.88 7.62
N LEU A 26 -13.65 3.23 6.56
CA LEU A 26 -15.09 3.20 6.25
C LEU A 26 -15.90 2.63 7.42
N SER A 27 -15.46 1.50 7.99
CA SER A 27 -16.15 0.88 9.12
C SER A 27 -16.18 1.80 10.34
N TYR A 28 -15.10 2.55 10.58
CA TYR A 28 -15.05 3.52 11.66
C TYR A 28 -15.98 4.71 11.40
N ARG A 29 -15.94 5.28 10.19
CA ARG A 29 -16.80 6.41 9.79
C ARG A 29 -18.29 6.08 9.91
N VAL A 30 -18.69 4.87 9.53
CA VAL A 30 -20.07 4.37 9.71
C VAL A 30 -20.48 4.39 11.19
N LYS A 31 -19.56 4.02 12.09
CA LYS A 31 -19.81 4.04 13.53
C LYS A 31 -19.95 5.46 14.06
N GLU A 32 -19.13 6.40 13.60
CA GLU A 32 -19.24 7.82 13.98
C GLU A 32 -20.57 8.43 13.52
N GLN A 33 -21.05 8.03 12.35
CA GLN A 33 -22.27 8.54 11.73
C GLN A 33 -23.52 7.71 12.08
N GLN A 34 -23.44 6.77 13.03
CA GLN A 34 -24.51 5.81 13.32
C GLN A 34 -25.84 6.47 13.74
N GLU A 35 -25.78 7.67 14.32
CA GLU A 35 -26.95 8.43 14.77
C GLU A 35 -27.63 9.21 13.63
N LEU A 36 -26.98 9.36 12.47
CA LEU A 36 -27.42 10.20 11.36
C LEU A 36 -28.43 9.51 10.41
N ASN A 37 -28.80 8.25 10.68
CA ASN A 37 -29.71 7.43 9.86
C ASN A 37 -29.32 7.43 8.36
N TYR A 38 -28.05 7.10 8.08
CA TYR A 38 -27.51 7.00 6.73
C TYR A 38 -27.52 5.57 6.19
N SER A 39 -27.73 5.45 4.89
CA SER A 39 -27.37 4.27 4.10
C SER A 39 -26.20 4.61 3.18
N TYR A 40 -25.40 3.63 2.78
CA TYR A 40 -24.18 3.88 2.00
C TYR A 40 -24.23 3.16 0.65
N GLU A 41 -23.73 3.85 -0.38
CA GLU A 41 -23.46 3.30 -1.71
C GLU A 41 -21.97 3.46 -2.03
N ASP A 42 -21.27 2.33 -2.14
CA ASP A 42 -19.81 2.30 -2.20
C ASP A 42 -19.26 1.95 -3.58
N TYR A 43 -18.24 2.68 -4.01
CA TYR A 43 -17.57 2.50 -5.30
C TYR A 43 -16.07 2.34 -5.07
N LEU A 44 -15.45 1.35 -5.72
CA LEU A 44 -14.02 1.10 -5.61
C LEU A 44 -13.30 1.41 -6.92
N VAL A 45 -12.21 2.15 -6.83
CA VAL A 45 -11.25 2.39 -7.90
C VAL A 45 -9.92 1.78 -7.51
N ILE A 46 -9.51 0.74 -8.23
CA ILE A 46 -8.16 0.21 -8.15
C ILE A 46 -7.31 1.07 -9.08
N THR A 47 -6.38 1.82 -8.51
CA THR A 47 -5.48 2.70 -9.27
C THR A 47 -4.34 1.90 -9.91
N PRO A 48 -3.58 2.45 -10.89
CA PRO A 48 -2.47 1.72 -11.53
C PRO A 48 -1.54 1.12 -10.49
N LEU A 49 -1.28 -0.18 -10.54
CA LEU A 49 -0.60 -0.90 -9.46
C LEU A 49 0.93 -0.87 -9.56
N PHE A 50 1.48 -0.41 -10.69
CA PHE A 50 2.93 -0.36 -10.97
C PHE A 50 3.64 -1.70 -10.68
N ALA A 51 2.96 -2.82 -10.95
CA ALA A 51 3.58 -4.13 -10.96
C ALA A 51 4.32 -4.36 -12.31
N PRO A 52 5.26 -5.31 -12.38
CA PRO A 52 5.91 -5.69 -13.63
C PRO A 52 4.90 -6.04 -14.74
N GLN A 53 5.34 -5.93 -16.00
CA GLN A 53 4.48 -6.19 -17.16
C GLN A 53 3.86 -7.59 -17.07
N GLY A 54 2.54 -7.67 -17.27
CA GLY A 54 1.77 -8.91 -17.15
C GLY A 54 1.28 -9.26 -15.74
N GLN A 55 1.75 -8.57 -14.68
CA GLN A 55 1.30 -8.80 -13.30
C GLN A 55 0.22 -7.82 -12.83
N ASN A 56 -0.01 -6.71 -13.53
CA ASN A 56 -0.97 -5.70 -13.09
C ASN A 56 -2.41 -6.23 -13.10
N GLU A 57 -2.78 -6.97 -14.15
CA GLU A 57 -4.13 -7.53 -14.32
C GLU A 57 -4.40 -8.64 -13.29
N GLU A 58 -3.42 -9.51 -13.04
CA GLU A 58 -3.48 -10.52 -11.99
C GLU A 58 -3.68 -9.86 -10.61
N PHE A 59 -2.90 -8.81 -10.33
CA PHE A 59 -2.97 -8.12 -9.05
C PHE A 59 -4.31 -7.36 -8.89
N SER A 60 -4.80 -6.69 -9.94
CA SER A 60 -6.10 -6.02 -9.89
C SER A 60 -7.25 -7.02 -9.71
N ALA A 61 -7.21 -8.16 -10.41
CA ALA A 61 -8.21 -9.20 -10.26
C ALA A 61 -8.21 -9.79 -8.84
N PHE A 62 -7.03 -9.96 -8.23
CA PHE A 62 -6.94 -10.37 -6.84
C PHE A 62 -7.53 -9.34 -5.88
N ILE A 63 -7.27 -8.04 -6.08
CA ILE A 63 -7.85 -6.97 -5.25
C ILE A 63 -9.38 -6.93 -5.41
N GLU A 64 -9.91 -7.08 -6.63
CA GLU A 64 -11.35 -7.15 -6.87
C GLU A 64 -11.98 -8.35 -6.17
N LYS A 65 -11.36 -9.53 -6.27
CA LYS A 65 -11.79 -10.74 -5.54
C LYS A 65 -11.79 -10.50 -4.03
N MET A 66 -10.73 -9.90 -3.51
CA MET A 66 -10.62 -9.55 -2.09
C MET A 66 -11.70 -8.56 -1.67
N ALA A 67 -11.93 -7.50 -2.43
CA ALA A 67 -12.94 -6.48 -2.18
C ALA A 67 -14.35 -7.08 -2.08
N ASN A 68 -14.72 -7.97 -3.01
CA ASN A 68 -16.01 -8.65 -3.02
C ASN A 68 -16.19 -9.66 -1.88
N SER A 69 -15.10 -10.20 -1.32
CA SER A 69 -15.18 -11.16 -0.20
C SER A 69 -15.46 -10.53 1.16
N ILE A 70 -15.23 -9.22 1.32
CA ILE A 70 -15.27 -8.53 2.62
C ILE A 70 -16.26 -7.37 2.68
N TYR A 71 -16.69 -6.85 1.54
CA TYR A 71 -17.53 -5.67 1.49
C TYR A 71 -18.45 -5.67 0.27
N SER A 72 -19.56 -4.95 0.36
CA SER A 72 -20.49 -4.78 -0.76
C SER A 72 -20.14 -3.53 -1.55
N TRP A 73 -19.96 -3.69 -2.86
CA TRP A 73 -19.63 -2.60 -3.77
C TRP A 73 -20.71 -2.45 -4.82
N LYS A 74 -21.09 -1.20 -5.11
CA LYS A 74 -21.96 -0.87 -6.23
C LYS A 74 -21.26 -1.11 -7.56
N LYS A 75 -19.97 -0.76 -7.63
CA LYS A 75 -19.10 -0.98 -8.78
C LYS A 75 -17.64 -1.00 -8.31
N ILE A 76 -16.85 -1.89 -8.91
CA ILE A 76 -15.40 -1.93 -8.80
C ILE A 76 -14.85 -1.67 -10.19
N VAL A 77 -13.86 -0.77 -10.31
CA VAL A 77 -13.17 -0.50 -11.57
C VAL A 77 -11.67 -0.53 -11.35
N TYR A 78 -10.94 -1.12 -12.29
CA TYR A 78 -9.49 -0.99 -12.38
C TYR A 78 -9.16 0.07 -13.43
N LEU A 79 -8.45 1.12 -13.01
CA LEU A 79 -7.88 2.12 -13.91
C LEU A 79 -6.45 1.70 -14.25
N SER A 80 -6.26 1.15 -15.45
CA SER A 80 -4.93 0.74 -15.91
C SER A 80 -3.99 1.95 -16.05
N LEU A 81 -2.69 1.67 -16.16
CA LEU A 81 -1.70 2.71 -16.41
C LEU A 81 -2.00 3.48 -17.71
N GLU A 82 -2.41 2.76 -18.76
CA GLU A 82 -2.76 3.36 -20.06
C GLU A 82 -3.99 4.26 -19.95
N GLN A 83 -5.04 3.80 -19.25
CA GLN A 83 -6.25 4.59 -19.02
C GLN A 83 -5.96 5.82 -18.17
N THR A 84 -5.17 5.69 -17.11
CA THR A 84 -4.80 6.80 -16.23
C THR A 84 -3.96 7.83 -16.97
N LYS A 85 -3.00 7.37 -17.80
CA LYS A 85 -2.22 8.25 -18.66
C LYS A 85 -3.11 8.98 -19.65
N PHE A 86 -4.02 8.26 -20.33
CA PHE A 86 -4.98 8.87 -21.25
C PHE A 86 -5.81 9.96 -20.56
N LEU A 87 -6.40 9.68 -19.40
CA LEU A 87 -7.19 10.64 -18.64
C LEU A 87 -6.36 11.85 -18.19
N THR A 88 -5.12 11.60 -17.76
CA THR A 88 -4.17 12.65 -17.37
C THR A 88 -3.80 13.53 -18.57
N ASP A 89 -3.53 12.95 -19.74
CA ASP A 89 -3.24 13.70 -20.96
C ASP A 89 -4.44 14.56 -21.40
N GLN A 90 -5.67 14.04 -21.23
CA GLN A 90 -6.89 14.80 -21.50
C GLN A 90 -7.04 16.04 -20.61
N THR A 91 -6.42 16.08 -19.42
CA THR A 91 -6.46 17.28 -18.56
C THR A 91 -5.76 18.49 -19.19
N ASN A 92 -4.83 18.27 -20.13
CA ASN A 92 -4.11 19.33 -20.83
C ASN A 92 -4.81 19.82 -22.10
N SER A 93 -5.57 18.94 -22.76
CA SER A 93 -6.24 19.22 -24.04
C SER A 93 -7.72 19.60 -23.89
N SER A 94 -8.41 19.02 -22.92
CA SER A 94 -9.86 19.09 -22.74
C SER A 94 -10.26 19.98 -21.56
N SER A 95 -11.56 20.25 -21.43
CA SER A 95 -12.11 20.93 -20.24
C SER A 95 -12.28 19.93 -19.09
N LEU A 96 -12.25 20.41 -17.84
CA LEU A 96 -12.50 19.57 -16.67
C LEU A 96 -13.84 18.83 -16.76
N ALA A 97 -14.88 19.45 -17.32
CA ALA A 97 -16.19 18.83 -17.49
C ALA A 97 -16.16 17.62 -18.45
N GLU A 98 -15.38 17.69 -19.52
CA GLU A 98 -15.19 16.56 -20.46
C GLU A 98 -14.41 15.42 -19.81
N VAL A 99 -13.33 15.75 -19.09
CA VAL A 99 -12.55 14.76 -18.33
C VAL A 99 -13.41 14.12 -17.23
N ALA A 100 -14.16 14.93 -16.48
CA ALA A 100 -15.06 14.46 -15.44
C ALA A 100 -16.09 13.49 -16.00
N LYS A 101 -16.69 13.79 -17.15
CA LYS A 101 -17.62 12.86 -17.82
C LYS A 101 -16.97 11.50 -18.10
N LEU A 102 -15.76 11.48 -18.65
CA LEU A 102 -15.04 10.22 -18.91
C LEU A 102 -14.77 9.44 -17.62
N VAL A 103 -14.37 10.13 -16.56
CA VAL A 103 -14.14 9.50 -15.25
C VAL A 103 -15.46 8.98 -14.66
N HIS A 104 -16.55 9.74 -14.75
CA HIS A 104 -17.87 9.34 -14.25
C HIS A 104 -18.39 8.09 -14.98
N ASP A 105 -18.25 8.03 -16.31
CA ASP A 105 -18.66 6.86 -17.10
C ASP A 105 -17.86 5.61 -16.68
N LEU A 106 -16.55 5.76 -16.44
CA LEU A 106 -15.68 4.68 -15.99
C LEU A 106 -16.00 4.23 -14.56
N VAL A 107 -16.07 5.15 -13.61
CA VAL A 107 -16.23 4.86 -12.18
C VAL A 107 -17.68 4.50 -11.83
N GLY A 108 -18.66 5.03 -12.58
CA GLY A 108 -20.08 4.79 -12.36
C GLY A 108 -20.73 5.68 -11.29
N VAL A 109 -20.06 6.76 -10.86
CA VAL A 109 -20.60 7.75 -9.93
C VAL A 109 -20.23 9.17 -10.39
N GLU A 110 -21.23 10.04 -10.47
CA GLU A 110 -21.06 11.44 -10.90
C GLU A 110 -20.85 12.40 -9.73
N SER A 111 -21.50 12.13 -8.60
CA SER A 111 -21.56 13.00 -7.43
C SER A 111 -21.46 12.18 -6.15
N PRO A 112 -20.27 11.65 -5.81
CA PRO A 112 -20.04 11.09 -4.49
C PRO A 112 -20.11 12.21 -3.44
N ASP A 113 -20.65 11.88 -2.26
CA ASP A 113 -20.62 12.74 -1.07
C ASP A 113 -19.23 12.73 -0.44
N GLU A 114 -18.54 11.59 -0.46
CA GLU A 114 -17.22 11.39 0.14
C GLU A 114 -16.26 10.70 -0.83
N ILE A 115 -14.98 11.08 -0.81
CA ILE A 115 -13.89 10.41 -1.52
C ILE A 115 -12.74 10.04 -0.58
N TYR A 116 -12.30 8.78 -0.64
CA TYR A 116 -11.29 8.20 0.24
C TYR A 116 -10.02 7.90 -0.55
N LEU A 117 -8.90 8.54 -0.20
CA LEU A 117 -7.60 8.40 -0.89
C LEU A 117 -6.44 8.30 0.11
N ALA A 118 -5.37 7.59 -0.25
CA ALA A 118 -4.20 7.42 0.63
C ALA A 118 -3.32 8.68 0.78
N ARG A 119 -3.28 9.55 -0.26
CA ARG A 119 -2.32 10.65 -0.39
C ARG A 119 -2.76 11.66 -1.45
N THR A 120 -2.16 12.85 -1.46
CA THR A 120 -2.50 13.89 -2.45
C THR A 120 -1.61 13.87 -3.68
N TRP A 121 -0.34 13.48 -3.63
CA TRP A 121 0.62 13.85 -4.68
C TRP A 121 0.64 12.96 -5.93
N ASN A 122 -0.03 11.80 -5.91
CA ASN A 122 -0.09 10.94 -7.09
C ASN A 122 -1.04 11.51 -8.17
N PRO A 123 -0.70 11.38 -9.46
CA PRO A 123 -1.53 11.88 -10.57
C PRO A 123 -2.98 11.39 -10.53
N GLU A 124 -3.20 10.11 -10.24
CA GLU A 124 -4.54 9.50 -10.14
C GLU A 124 -5.37 10.10 -9.00
N ASN A 125 -4.76 10.41 -7.86
CA ASN A 125 -5.47 11.01 -6.73
C ASN A 125 -5.79 12.48 -7.02
N GLN A 126 -4.85 13.22 -7.61
CA GLN A 126 -5.11 14.59 -8.09
C GLN A 126 -6.22 14.62 -9.14
N LEU A 127 -6.26 13.61 -10.04
CA LEU A 127 -7.31 13.46 -11.03
C LEU A 127 -8.68 13.35 -10.34
N LEU A 128 -8.81 12.39 -9.43
CA LEU A 128 -10.08 12.13 -8.74
C LEU A 128 -10.50 13.30 -7.84
N MET A 129 -9.58 13.92 -7.09
CA MET A 129 -9.91 15.06 -6.22
C MET A 129 -10.43 16.28 -6.98
N ASN A 130 -9.95 16.50 -8.22
CA ASN A 130 -10.41 17.61 -9.05
C ASN A 130 -11.71 17.28 -9.80
N VAL A 131 -11.91 16.02 -10.21
CA VAL A 131 -13.19 15.59 -10.81
C VAL A 131 -14.31 15.65 -9.77
N TYR A 132 -14.03 15.20 -8.54
CA TYR A 132 -14.97 15.17 -7.42
C TYR A 132 -14.71 16.29 -6.41
N GLU A 133 -14.52 17.52 -6.89
CA GLU A 133 -14.16 18.68 -6.07
C GLU A 133 -15.16 18.97 -4.95
N SER A 134 -16.44 18.66 -5.14
CA SER A 134 -17.49 18.90 -4.14
C SER A 134 -17.60 17.83 -3.06
N ALA A 135 -16.96 16.67 -3.23
CA ALA A 135 -16.96 15.61 -2.23
C ALA A 135 -16.10 15.99 -1.02
N GLU A 136 -16.46 15.51 0.17
CA GLU A 136 -15.57 15.51 1.33
C GLU A 136 -14.38 14.59 1.04
N LYS A 137 -13.17 15.11 1.18
CA LYS A 137 -11.91 14.44 0.83
C LYS A 137 -11.32 13.86 2.10
N ILE A 138 -11.37 12.54 2.21
CA ILE A 138 -10.92 11.78 3.36
C ILE A 138 -9.58 11.11 3.04
N CYS A 139 -8.57 11.37 3.87
CA CYS A 139 -7.30 10.68 3.80
C CYS A 139 -7.30 9.45 4.70
N TYR A 140 -7.04 8.26 4.18
CA TYR A 140 -6.91 7.05 5.00
C TYR A 140 -5.45 6.61 5.24
N GLY A 141 -4.48 7.32 4.65
CA GLY A 141 -3.05 7.00 4.72
C GLY A 141 -2.60 5.78 3.89
N ASP A 142 -1.30 5.52 3.86
CA ASP A 142 -0.71 4.36 3.19
C ASP A 142 -0.44 3.23 4.20
N GLY A 143 -0.14 2.00 3.74
CA GLY A 143 0.06 0.85 4.63
C GLY A 143 -1.16 0.67 5.53
N ILE A 144 -0.98 0.70 6.84
CA ILE A 144 -2.04 0.65 7.88
C ILE A 144 -2.63 2.00 8.27
N GLY A 145 -2.52 3.02 7.44
CA GLY A 145 -2.93 4.38 7.77
C GLY A 145 -1.79 5.19 8.35
N ILE A 146 -0.66 5.14 7.63
CA ILE A 146 0.52 5.97 7.83
C ILE A 146 0.38 7.20 6.95
N TYR A 147 0.57 8.38 7.52
CA TYR A 147 0.66 9.60 6.72
C TYR A 147 2.04 9.71 6.05
N PHE A 148 2.05 10.03 4.77
CA PHE A 148 3.28 10.39 4.05
C PHE A 148 3.11 11.72 3.34
N SER A 149 4.00 12.67 3.64
CA SER A 149 4.11 13.88 2.85
C SER A 149 4.71 13.59 1.47
N HIS A 150 4.56 14.54 0.55
CA HIS A 150 5.27 14.50 -0.73
C HIS A 150 6.80 14.54 -0.55
N VAL A 151 7.28 15.22 0.51
CA VAL A 151 8.72 15.40 0.77
C VAL A 151 9.40 14.09 1.10
N ALA A 152 8.70 13.15 1.75
CA ALA A 152 9.20 11.82 2.08
C ALA A 152 9.63 10.99 0.85
N PHE A 153 9.18 11.33 -0.36
CA PHE A 153 9.47 10.59 -1.59
C PHE A 153 10.40 11.32 -2.56
N LEU A 154 10.84 12.54 -2.24
CA LEU A 154 11.81 13.26 -3.07
C LEU A 154 13.24 12.76 -2.77
N PRO A 155 14.07 12.49 -3.80
CA PRO A 155 15.49 12.24 -3.58
C PRO A 155 16.10 13.43 -2.82
N GLN A 156 16.88 13.18 -1.77
CA GLN A 156 17.51 14.27 -1.00
C GLN A 156 18.48 15.11 -1.85
N ASN A 157 19.02 14.50 -2.91
CA ASN A 157 19.88 15.14 -3.91
C ASN A 157 19.13 15.58 -5.17
N ALA A 158 17.79 15.52 -5.17
CA ALA A 158 17.02 16.28 -6.12
C ALA A 158 17.20 17.75 -5.73
N SER A 159 18.21 18.39 -6.35
CA SER A 159 18.30 19.84 -6.36
C SER A 159 16.91 20.41 -6.62
N GLN A 160 16.63 21.60 -6.08
CA GLN A 160 15.39 22.35 -6.30
C GLN A 160 15.02 22.54 -7.79
N GLU A 161 15.85 22.05 -8.72
CA GLU A 161 15.65 22.00 -10.16
C GLU A 161 14.85 20.76 -10.65
N ALA A 162 14.71 19.68 -9.87
CA ALA A 162 13.84 18.55 -10.24
C ALA A 162 12.33 18.86 -10.06
N VAL A 163 12.01 20.01 -9.47
CA VAL A 163 10.66 20.63 -9.52
C VAL A 163 10.40 21.27 -10.91
N SER A 164 11.34 21.16 -11.87
CA SER A 164 11.17 21.64 -13.24
C SER A 164 10.49 20.64 -14.20
N LEU A 165 9.45 19.92 -13.75
CA LEU A 165 8.37 19.58 -14.70
C LEU A 165 7.64 20.85 -15.19
N SER A 166 7.96 22.01 -14.61
CA SER A 166 7.55 23.34 -15.05
C SER A 166 8.38 23.96 -16.18
N SER A 167 9.57 23.44 -16.54
CA SER A 167 10.42 24.07 -17.58
C SER A 167 10.17 23.54 -19.00
N LEU A 168 9.60 22.33 -19.15
CA LEU A 168 9.15 21.80 -20.44
C LEU A 168 7.81 22.40 -20.92
N TYR A 169 7.10 23.14 -20.05
CA TYR A 169 5.75 23.68 -20.33
C TYR A 169 5.67 25.21 -20.47
N GLN A 170 6.78 25.95 -20.30
CA GLN A 170 6.73 27.43 -20.33
C GLN A 170 6.97 28.08 -21.70
N ASN A 171 7.36 27.33 -22.74
CA ASN A 171 7.70 27.92 -24.04
C ASN A 171 6.58 27.93 -25.11
N PHE A 172 5.34 27.56 -24.79
CA PHE A 172 4.24 27.57 -25.77
C PHE A 172 3.08 28.54 -25.48
N LYS A 173 3.12 29.34 -24.40
CA LYS A 173 2.02 30.24 -23.99
C LYS A 173 2.42 31.70 -23.86
N LYS A 174 3.05 32.27 -24.90
CA LYS A 174 3.21 33.73 -25.02
C LYS A 174 2.63 34.37 -26.28
N GLN A 175 1.85 33.64 -27.07
CA GLN A 175 1.06 34.26 -28.13
C GLN A 175 -0.36 33.72 -28.11
N ILE A 176 -1.31 34.65 -28.34
CA ILE A 176 -2.76 34.48 -28.33
C ILE A 176 -3.40 34.61 -26.94
N LYS A 177 -3.40 35.84 -26.43
CA LYS A 177 -4.49 36.34 -25.58
C LYS A 177 -5.70 36.56 -26.48
N GLY A 178 -6.81 35.88 -26.19
CA GLY A 178 -8.10 36.06 -26.84
C GLY A 178 -9.21 35.56 -25.91
N VAL A 179 -10.31 36.31 -25.88
CA VAL A 179 -11.46 36.19 -24.97
C VAL A 179 -12.15 34.84 -25.16
N LEU A 180 -11.79 33.86 -24.34
CA LEU A 180 -12.45 32.55 -24.22
C LEU A 180 -12.64 32.25 -22.73
N PRO A 181 -13.76 31.60 -22.32
CA PRO A 181 -14.00 31.26 -20.93
C PRO A 181 -12.81 30.46 -20.41
N LYS A 182 -12.26 30.89 -19.26
CA LYS A 182 -11.11 30.21 -18.65
C LYS A 182 -11.50 28.77 -18.36
N LYS A 183 -10.98 27.81 -19.13
CA LYS A 183 -11.10 26.38 -18.80
C LYS A 183 -10.68 26.21 -17.33
N LYS A 184 -11.56 25.65 -16.49
CA LYS A 184 -11.23 25.35 -15.10
C LYS A 184 -10.04 24.41 -15.12
N LYS A 185 -8.91 24.86 -14.57
CA LYS A 185 -7.68 24.09 -14.53
C LYS A 185 -7.69 23.21 -13.29
N PHE A 186 -7.03 22.05 -13.39
CA PHE A 186 -6.66 21.27 -12.22
C PHE A 186 -5.92 22.16 -11.23
N CYS A 187 -6.38 22.17 -10.00
CA CYS A 187 -5.77 22.89 -8.89
C CYS A 187 -5.35 21.90 -7.81
N LYS A 188 -4.38 22.33 -6.99
CA LYS A 188 -3.98 21.57 -5.81
C LYS A 188 -5.21 21.46 -4.88
N GLN A 189 -5.59 20.23 -4.59
CA GLN A 189 -6.64 19.91 -3.62
C GLN A 189 -6.00 19.41 -2.33
N GLU A 190 -6.68 19.63 -1.21
CA GLU A 190 -6.27 19.19 0.12
C GLU A 190 -7.35 18.28 0.71
N PHE A 191 -7.00 17.52 1.73
CA PHE A 191 -7.97 16.67 2.42
C PHE A 191 -8.68 17.49 3.49
N ASP A 192 -9.96 17.19 3.69
CA ASP A 192 -10.77 17.81 4.73
C ASP A 192 -10.44 17.16 6.10
N ILE A 193 -10.26 15.84 6.12
CA ILE A 193 -9.96 15.05 7.32
C ILE A 193 -9.09 13.83 7.00
N GLY A 194 -8.27 13.41 7.96
CA GLY A 194 -7.42 12.22 7.87
C GLY A 194 -7.68 11.22 9.00
N TYR A 195 -7.64 9.93 8.67
CA TYR A 195 -7.75 8.81 9.60
C TYR A 195 -6.49 7.97 9.54
N PHE A 196 -5.77 7.89 10.66
CA PHE A 196 -4.44 7.28 10.70
C PHE A 196 -4.28 6.39 11.93
N SER A 197 -3.57 5.28 11.80
CA SER A 197 -3.07 4.52 12.96
C SER A 197 -1.82 5.19 13.52
N LEU A 198 -0.95 5.67 12.63
CA LEU A 198 0.35 6.26 12.94
C LEU A 198 0.47 7.61 12.21
N PRO A 199 -0.26 8.65 12.68
CA PRO A 199 -0.27 9.96 12.02
C PRO A 199 1.10 10.65 12.01
N TYR A 200 1.96 10.35 12.99
CA TYR A 200 3.26 11.00 13.18
C TYR A 200 4.46 10.12 12.81
N ALA A 201 4.21 9.01 12.11
CA ALA A 201 5.28 8.12 11.65
C ALA A 201 6.34 8.92 10.87
N PHE A 202 7.61 8.56 11.08
CA PHE A 202 8.75 9.21 10.43
C PHE A 202 8.91 10.71 10.73
N GLY A 203 8.25 11.22 11.78
CA GLY A 203 8.29 12.64 12.16
C GLY A 203 7.44 13.56 11.28
N GLU A 204 6.58 12.98 10.45
CA GLU A 204 5.64 13.72 9.61
C GLU A 204 4.45 14.25 10.44
N VAL A 205 3.82 15.33 9.98
CA VAL A 205 2.61 15.89 10.60
C VAL A 205 1.55 16.08 9.52
N PRO A 206 0.37 15.43 9.64
CA PRO A 206 -0.70 15.61 8.67
C PRO A 206 -1.20 17.06 8.67
N PRO A 207 -1.33 17.72 7.50
CA PRO A 207 -1.73 19.13 7.40
C PRO A 207 -3.25 19.34 7.48
N MET A 208 -4.01 18.35 7.95
CA MET A 208 -5.47 18.35 8.01
C MET A 208 -5.94 17.91 9.40
N GLU A 209 -7.23 18.09 9.69
CA GLU A 209 -7.85 17.50 10.87
C GLU A 209 -7.60 15.99 10.89
N THR A 210 -7.19 15.47 12.06
CA THR A 210 -6.68 14.11 12.18
C THR A 210 -7.40 13.35 13.26
N VAL A 211 -7.95 12.19 12.89
CA VAL A 211 -8.50 11.18 13.79
C VAL A 211 -7.51 10.03 13.88
N VAL A 212 -7.09 9.71 15.11
CA VAL A 212 -6.21 8.58 15.38
C VAL A 212 -7.06 7.34 15.62
N LEU A 213 -6.82 6.29 14.84
CA LEU A 213 -7.57 5.04 14.90
C LEU A 213 -6.84 3.99 15.74
N ASP A 214 -7.54 3.45 16.73
CA ASP A 214 -7.04 2.36 17.55
C ASP A 214 -6.75 1.10 16.73
N ARG A 215 -5.75 0.33 17.18
CA ARG A 215 -5.40 -1.01 16.67
C ARG A 215 -6.63 -1.90 16.48
N SER A 216 -7.60 -1.81 17.38
CA SER A 216 -8.82 -2.63 17.34
C SER A 216 -9.67 -2.42 16.08
N VAL A 217 -9.62 -1.22 15.47
CA VAL A 217 -10.35 -0.90 14.24
C VAL A 217 -9.80 -1.74 13.08
N TYR A 218 -8.48 -1.71 12.90
CA TYR A 218 -7.79 -2.47 11.85
C TYR A 218 -7.87 -3.98 12.07
N LEU A 219 -7.68 -4.44 13.32
CA LEU A 219 -7.79 -5.85 13.66
C LEU A 219 -9.14 -6.44 13.27
N ARG A 220 -10.24 -5.71 13.47
CA ARG A 220 -11.58 -6.16 13.04
C ARG A 220 -11.64 -6.38 11.53
N THR A 221 -11.08 -5.48 10.73
CA THR A 221 -11.06 -5.62 9.27
C THR A 221 -10.23 -6.84 8.84
N PHE A 222 -9.04 -7.01 9.41
CA PHE A 222 -8.21 -8.20 9.16
C PHE A 222 -8.86 -9.51 9.59
N GLN A 223 -9.57 -9.51 10.72
CA GLN A 223 -10.35 -10.68 11.17
C GLN A 223 -11.53 -10.99 10.24
N THR A 224 -12.22 -9.98 9.72
CA THR A 224 -13.27 -10.17 8.70
C THR A 224 -12.68 -10.78 7.43
N LEU A 225 -11.56 -10.26 6.96
CA LEU A 225 -10.85 -10.81 5.80
C LEU A 225 -10.36 -12.25 6.05
N ARG A 226 -9.85 -12.55 7.25
CA ARG A 226 -9.49 -13.92 7.64
C ARG A 226 -10.67 -14.87 7.61
N LYS A 227 -11.89 -14.42 7.96
CA LYS A 227 -13.10 -15.27 7.87
C LYS A 227 -13.50 -15.57 6.43
N GLY A 228 -13.35 -14.60 5.52
CA GLY A 228 -13.56 -14.77 4.08
C GLY A 228 -12.40 -15.42 3.33
N LEU A 229 -11.35 -15.83 4.04
CA LEU A 229 -10.09 -16.25 3.44
C LEU A 229 -10.23 -17.52 2.58
N ASN A 230 -11.15 -18.42 2.93
CA ASN A 230 -11.44 -19.64 2.17
C ASN A 230 -11.87 -19.34 0.72
N ASP A 231 -12.45 -18.16 0.46
CA ASP A 231 -12.82 -17.76 -0.90
C ASP A 231 -11.61 -17.26 -1.68
N LEU A 232 -10.54 -16.84 -0.99
CA LEU A 232 -9.37 -16.20 -1.57
C LEU A 232 -8.22 -17.16 -1.83
N ILE A 233 -8.05 -18.19 -1.00
CA ILE A 233 -6.87 -19.06 -1.00
C ILE A 233 -7.21 -20.54 -1.11
N ASP A 234 -6.22 -21.35 -1.51
CA ASP A 234 -6.31 -22.81 -1.43
C ASP A 234 -6.14 -23.28 0.03
N ALA A 235 -7.22 -23.75 0.65
CA ALA A 235 -7.24 -24.19 2.04
C ALA A 235 -6.35 -25.42 2.29
N ASP A 236 -6.26 -26.35 1.32
CA ASP A 236 -5.43 -27.54 1.45
C ASP A 236 -3.95 -27.19 1.36
N TYR A 237 -3.58 -26.27 0.46
CA TYR A 237 -2.24 -25.71 0.41
C TYR A 237 -1.82 -25.13 1.76
N ILE A 238 -2.70 -24.33 2.38
CA ILE A 238 -2.40 -23.62 3.63
C ILE A 238 -2.30 -24.59 4.80
N LYS A 239 -3.18 -25.58 4.85
CA LYS A 239 -3.12 -26.66 5.84
C LYS A 239 -1.79 -27.42 5.74
N ASN A 240 -1.37 -27.76 4.53
CA ASN A 240 -0.10 -28.43 4.28
C ASN A 240 1.11 -27.54 4.62
N LEU A 241 1.04 -26.25 4.28
CA LEU A 241 2.07 -25.28 4.65
C LEU A 241 2.19 -25.20 6.17
N LYS A 242 1.09 -25.01 6.90
CA LYS A 242 1.07 -24.93 8.36
C LYS A 242 1.66 -26.19 9.00
N ALA A 243 1.29 -27.38 8.52
CA ALA A 243 1.85 -28.65 9.00
C ALA A 243 3.37 -28.73 8.81
N ASN A 244 3.89 -28.24 7.68
CA ASN A 244 5.33 -28.21 7.41
C ASN A 244 6.11 -27.29 8.35
N LEU A 245 5.48 -26.21 8.84
CA LEU A 245 6.12 -25.21 9.69
C LEU A 245 6.20 -25.62 11.17
N GLN A 246 5.23 -26.39 11.68
CA GLN A 246 5.02 -26.64 13.13
C GLN A 246 6.24 -27.17 13.91
N ASN A 247 7.14 -27.91 13.27
CA ASN A 247 8.28 -28.57 13.94
C ASN A 247 9.64 -27.94 13.60
N HIS A 248 9.65 -26.78 12.95
CA HIS A 248 10.88 -26.12 12.53
C HIS A 248 10.97 -24.70 13.09
N SER A 249 12.20 -24.25 13.36
CA SER A 249 12.43 -22.81 13.48
C SER A 249 12.13 -22.15 12.15
N VAL A 250 11.30 -21.11 12.15
CA VAL A 250 10.90 -20.40 10.94
C VAL A 250 11.46 -18.98 10.95
N SER A 251 12.07 -18.62 9.83
CA SER A 251 12.43 -17.25 9.49
C SER A 251 11.57 -16.79 8.32
N ILE A 252 11.18 -15.53 8.29
CA ILE A 252 10.33 -14.96 7.25
C ILE A 252 11.07 -13.79 6.62
N LEU A 253 11.23 -13.83 5.30
CA LEU A 253 11.74 -12.73 4.50
C LEU A 253 10.58 -12.09 3.75
N LEU A 254 10.25 -10.85 4.12
CA LEU A 254 9.39 -9.98 3.33
C LEU A 254 10.30 -9.21 2.38
N SER A 255 10.31 -9.56 1.09
CA SER A 255 11.11 -8.82 0.11
C SER A 255 10.51 -7.44 -0.18
N SER A 256 11.27 -6.64 -0.92
CA SER A 256 10.88 -5.32 -1.40
C SER A 256 11.22 -5.22 -2.89
N ASN A 257 10.57 -4.30 -3.60
CA ASN A 257 10.69 -4.16 -5.04
C ASN A 257 11.80 -3.17 -5.45
N PHE A 258 12.99 -3.27 -4.85
CA PHE A 258 14.05 -2.27 -5.06
C PHE A 258 14.49 -2.18 -6.52
N SER A 259 14.67 -3.32 -7.19
CA SER A 259 15.07 -3.35 -8.59
C SER A 259 13.97 -2.94 -9.55
N GLU A 260 12.73 -3.34 -9.29
CA GLU A 260 11.57 -2.88 -10.05
C GLU A 260 11.30 -1.38 -9.85
N ALA A 261 11.68 -0.82 -8.69
CA ALA A 261 11.67 0.62 -8.41
C ALA A 261 12.95 1.34 -8.88
N HIS A 262 13.81 0.68 -9.66
CA HIS A 262 15.06 1.22 -10.21
C HIS A 262 16.08 1.72 -9.18
N ARG A 263 16.06 1.18 -7.96
CA ARG A 263 17.01 1.56 -6.89
C ARG A 263 18.32 0.76 -6.93
N MET A 264 18.30 -0.40 -7.58
CA MET A 264 19.46 -1.28 -7.79
C MET A 264 19.17 -2.32 -8.90
N PRO A 265 20.18 -2.98 -9.49
CA PRO A 265 19.96 -4.14 -10.37
C PRO A 265 19.41 -5.37 -9.63
N ILE A 266 18.68 -6.24 -10.33
CA ILE A 266 18.11 -7.49 -9.79
C ILE A 266 19.20 -8.37 -9.13
N GLU A 267 20.34 -8.55 -9.80
CA GLU A 267 21.42 -9.41 -9.32
C GLU A 267 22.06 -8.86 -8.05
N LYS A 268 22.09 -7.53 -7.90
CA LYS A 268 22.58 -6.88 -6.69
C LYS A 268 21.58 -7.01 -5.55
N GLU A 269 20.28 -6.91 -5.83
CA GLU A 269 19.24 -7.08 -4.83
C GLU A 269 19.25 -8.50 -4.23
N VAL A 270 19.32 -9.52 -5.10
CA VAL A 270 19.43 -10.93 -4.66
C VAL A 270 20.67 -11.14 -3.78
N LYS A 271 21.82 -10.60 -4.18
CA LYS A 271 23.06 -10.68 -3.38
C LYS A 271 22.96 -9.93 -2.05
N ALA A 272 22.26 -8.79 -2.01
CA ALA A 272 22.03 -8.02 -0.79
C ALA A 272 21.23 -8.84 0.24
N TYR A 273 20.16 -9.52 -0.19
CA TYR A 273 19.41 -10.43 0.70
C TYR A 273 20.27 -11.58 1.21
N ARG A 274 21.04 -12.24 0.35
CA ARG A 274 21.94 -13.33 0.76
C ARG A 274 22.95 -12.86 1.80
N GLU A 275 23.65 -11.75 1.55
CA GLU A 275 24.63 -11.20 2.47
C GLU A 275 23.99 -10.81 3.82
N PHE A 276 22.82 -10.18 3.77
CA PHE A 276 22.06 -9.81 4.96
C PHE A 276 21.70 -11.04 5.81
N LEU A 277 21.13 -12.07 5.19
CA LEU A 277 20.67 -13.26 5.89
C LEU A 277 21.83 -14.05 6.51
N LEU A 278 22.98 -14.11 5.83
CA LEU A 278 24.23 -14.66 6.39
C LEU A 278 24.68 -13.90 7.64
N LYS A 279 24.65 -12.56 7.61
CA LYS A 279 25.00 -11.70 8.76
C LYS A 279 24.04 -11.88 9.94
N LYS A 280 22.77 -12.24 9.71
CA LYS A 280 21.78 -12.46 10.78
C LYS A 280 21.87 -13.82 11.47
N GLY A 281 22.75 -14.71 11.01
CA GLY A 281 23.07 -15.97 11.68
C GLY A 281 21.85 -16.88 11.84
N ILE A 282 21.05 -17.04 10.79
CA ILE A 282 19.90 -17.94 10.81
C ILE A 282 20.42 -19.40 10.78
N PRO A 283 19.93 -20.29 11.66
CA PRO A 283 20.39 -21.68 11.70
C PRO A 283 20.19 -22.42 10.37
N PRO A 284 21.17 -23.22 9.89
CA PRO A 284 21.01 -23.98 8.64
C PRO A 284 19.86 -25.00 8.68
N ASN A 285 19.52 -25.55 9.84
CA ASN A 285 18.40 -26.49 10.00
C ASN A 285 17.03 -25.81 10.17
N SER A 286 16.85 -24.60 9.63
CA SER A 286 15.60 -23.84 9.72
C SER A 286 14.88 -23.76 8.39
N ILE A 287 13.61 -23.35 8.43
CA ILE A 287 12.83 -23.01 7.23
C ILE A 287 12.89 -21.50 7.02
N LEU A 288 13.25 -21.08 5.81
CA LEU A 288 13.07 -19.70 5.36
C LEU A 288 11.79 -19.62 4.51
N LEU A 289 10.83 -18.83 4.97
CA LEU A 289 9.64 -18.48 4.21
C LEU A 289 9.88 -17.15 3.51
N ILE A 290 9.73 -17.09 2.20
CA ILE A 290 9.86 -15.85 1.43
C ILE A 290 8.47 -15.41 0.98
N LYS A 291 8.02 -14.26 1.47
CA LYS A 291 6.82 -13.57 0.99
C LYS A 291 7.26 -12.45 0.05
N PRO A 292 6.98 -12.56 -1.25
CA PRO A 292 7.25 -11.50 -2.21
C PRO A 292 6.49 -10.21 -1.88
N HIS A 293 7.09 -9.08 -2.21
CA HIS A 293 6.35 -7.84 -2.36
C HIS A 293 5.41 -7.98 -3.56
N PRO A 294 4.17 -7.43 -3.52
CA PRO A 294 3.21 -7.57 -4.63
C PRO A 294 3.69 -7.01 -5.98
N ARG A 295 4.77 -6.22 -5.98
CA ARG A 295 5.40 -5.62 -7.17
C ARG A 295 6.75 -6.23 -7.52
N ASP A 296 7.15 -7.30 -6.84
CA ASP A 296 8.34 -8.04 -7.25
C ASP A 296 8.05 -8.78 -8.56
N SER A 297 9.07 -8.88 -9.40
CA SER A 297 9.05 -9.76 -10.56
C SER A 297 9.14 -11.23 -10.11
N LYS A 298 8.29 -12.08 -10.68
CA LYS A 298 8.32 -13.54 -10.43
C LYS A 298 9.73 -14.13 -10.69
N GLN A 299 10.45 -13.61 -11.69
CA GLN A 299 11.82 -14.02 -12.02
C GLN A 299 12.81 -13.72 -10.88
N LYS A 300 12.81 -12.50 -10.32
CA LYS A 300 13.69 -12.13 -9.20
C LYS A 300 13.50 -13.07 -8.01
N ILE A 301 12.25 -13.40 -7.69
CA ILE A 301 11.92 -14.26 -6.54
C ILE A 301 12.43 -15.69 -6.74
N LEU A 302 12.31 -16.25 -7.96
CA LEU A 302 12.86 -17.56 -8.27
C LEU A 302 14.40 -17.56 -8.18
N GLN A 303 15.05 -16.50 -8.68
CA GLN A 303 16.49 -16.34 -8.56
C GLN A 303 16.92 -16.24 -7.08
N LEU A 304 16.16 -15.49 -6.27
CA LEU A 304 16.40 -15.37 -4.83
C LEU A 304 16.28 -16.72 -4.12
N GLN A 305 15.27 -17.53 -4.43
CA GLN A 305 15.16 -18.88 -3.86
C GLN A 305 16.36 -19.74 -4.23
N SER A 306 16.73 -19.77 -5.52
CA SER A 306 17.88 -20.53 -6.00
C SER A 306 19.16 -20.14 -5.25
N GLU A 307 19.36 -18.83 -5.05
CA GLU A 307 20.53 -18.27 -4.37
C GLU A 307 20.50 -18.46 -2.85
N LEU A 308 19.43 -18.98 -2.25
CA LEU A 308 19.32 -19.20 -0.81
C LEU A 308 19.14 -20.68 -0.43
N ASN A 309 18.90 -21.57 -1.41
CA ASN A 309 18.61 -22.98 -1.18
C ASN A 309 19.75 -23.75 -0.50
N ASP A 310 20.99 -23.29 -0.62
CA ASP A 310 22.16 -23.90 0.04
C ASP A 310 22.31 -23.48 1.52
N LEU A 311 21.56 -22.48 1.99
CA LEU A 311 21.73 -21.92 3.33
C LEU A 311 20.81 -22.57 4.39
N TYR A 312 19.70 -23.16 3.97
CA TYR A 312 18.62 -23.58 4.87
C TYR A 312 18.10 -24.97 4.54
N ALA A 313 17.51 -25.66 5.52
CA ALA A 313 16.88 -26.96 5.33
C ALA A 313 15.78 -26.89 4.26
N LYS A 314 15.06 -25.77 4.21
CA LYS A 314 14.08 -25.49 3.16
C LYS A 314 13.88 -23.99 2.96
N VAL A 315 13.83 -23.58 1.70
CA VAL A 315 13.34 -22.25 1.30
C VAL A 315 11.98 -22.40 0.63
N ILE A 316 10.94 -21.88 1.28
CA ILE A 316 9.56 -21.92 0.79
C ILE A 316 9.20 -20.56 0.21
N LEU A 317 8.86 -20.53 -1.08
CA LEU A 317 8.30 -19.35 -1.72
C LEU A 317 6.79 -19.31 -1.54
N LEU A 318 6.26 -18.15 -1.17
CA LEU A 318 4.83 -17.84 -1.17
C LEU A 318 4.46 -17.16 -2.50
N ASN A 319 4.64 -17.88 -3.61
CA ASN A 319 4.56 -17.34 -4.96
C ASN A 319 3.33 -17.75 -5.77
N GLU A 320 2.42 -18.55 -5.20
CA GLU A 320 1.08 -18.75 -5.77
C GLU A 320 0.38 -17.39 -5.89
N ASP A 321 -0.38 -17.13 -6.96
CA ASP A 321 -0.96 -15.80 -7.22
C ASP A 321 -1.79 -15.29 -6.02
N PHE A 322 -2.56 -16.18 -5.39
CA PHE A 322 -3.34 -15.85 -4.19
C PHE A 322 -2.50 -15.57 -2.94
N LEU A 323 -1.24 -15.99 -2.88
CA LEU A 323 -0.30 -15.67 -1.79
C LEU A 323 0.57 -14.48 -2.13
N PHE A 324 0.90 -14.30 -3.41
CA PHE A 324 1.75 -13.22 -3.90
C PHE A 324 1.12 -11.86 -3.60
N TYR A 325 -0.19 -11.72 -3.85
CA TYR A 325 -0.91 -10.46 -3.72
C TYR A 325 -1.67 -10.27 -2.39
N LEU A 326 -1.85 -11.35 -1.61
CA LEU A 326 -2.49 -11.28 -0.29
C LEU A 326 -1.63 -10.46 0.69
N PRO A 327 -2.23 -9.54 1.46
CA PRO A 327 -1.54 -8.86 2.56
C PRO A 327 -0.95 -9.90 3.51
N PHE A 328 0.34 -9.75 3.82
CA PHE A 328 1.06 -10.74 4.60
C PHE A 328 0.46 -10.91 6.00
N GLU A 329 -0.13 -9.87 6.55
CA GLU A 329 -0.83 -9.84 7.82
C GLU A 329 -1.93 -10.90 7.92
N VAL A 330 -2.72 -11.09 6.85
CA VAL A 330 -3.79 -12.08 6.82
C VAL A 330 -3.20 -13.49 6.84
N LEU A 331 -2.15 -13.71 6.04
CA LEU A 331 -1.43 -14.97 6.02
C LEU A 331 -0.71 -15.24 7.35
N PHE A 332 -0.18 -14.20 7.98
CA PHE A 332 0.48 -14.28 9.28
C PHE A 332 -0.51 -14.72 10.37
N MET A 333 -1.71 -14.12 10.38
CA MET A 333 -2.78 -14.56 11.27
C MET A 333 -3.11 -16.04 11.07
N GLU A 334 -3.12 -16.52 9.83
CA GLU A 334 -3.52 -17.89 9.53
C GLU A 334 -2.43 -18.93 9.87
N LEU A 335 -1.18 -18.61 9.58
CA LEU A 335 -0.06 -19.51 9.79
C LEU A 335 0.48 -19.50 11.22
N PHE A 336 0.53 -18.32 11.87
CA PHE A 336 1.28 -18.12 13.11
C PHE A 336 0.43 -17.67 14.29
N LEU A 337 -0.85 -17.33 14.10
CA LEU A 337 -1.76 -16.95 15.18
C LEU A 337 -2.90 -17.96 15.36
N LYS A 338 -3.32 -18.11 16.62
CA LYS A 338 -4.57 -18.77 16.98
C LYS A 338 -5.77 -17.86 16.71
N PHE A 339 -6.98 -18.36 16.96
CA PHE A 339 -8.21 -17.59 16.74
C PHE A 339 -8.34 -16.37 17.69
N ASP A 340 -7.78 -16.49 18.90
CA ASP A 340 -7.68 -15.42 19.90
C ASP A 340 -6.51 -14.45 19.65
N LEU A 341 -5.86 -14.55 18.49
CA LEU A 341 -4.68 -13.78 18.09
C LEU A 341 -3.41 -14.02 18.91
N THR A 342 -3.39 -15.03 19.78
CA THR A 342 -2.14 -15.44 20.45
C THR A 342 -1.22 -16.18 19.48
N GLN A 343 0.10 -15.97 19.61
CA GLN A 343 1.08 -16.61 18.74
C GLN A 343 1.13 -18.13 19.01
N SER A 344 1.03 -18.93 17.95
CA SER A 344 1.31 -20.37 18.01
C SER A 344 2.80 -20.68 17.85
N GLN A 345 3.53 -19.77 17.21
CA GLN A 345 4.97 -19.80 17.00
C GLN A 345 5.45 -18.36 16.78
N THR A 346 6.67 -18.06 17.21
CA THR A 346 7.29 -16.73 17.04
C THR A 346 8.39 -16.80 15.98
N PRO A 347 8.08 -16.53 14.70
CA PRO A 347 9.09 -16.53 13.64
C PRO A 347 10.01 -15.31 13.75
N ARG A 348 11.25 -15.42 13.24
CA ARG A 348 12.11 -14.24 13.01
C ARG A 348 11.68 -13.56 11.72
N ILE A 349 11.25 -12.29 11.77
CA ILE A 349 10.72 -11.59 10.61
C ILE A 349 11.74 -10.56 10.11
N PHE A 350 12.08 -10.63 8.83
CA PHE A 350 12.99 -9.72 8.14
C PHE A 350 12.20 -8.92 7.11
N THR A 351 12.32 -7.60 7.15
CA THR A 351 11.60 -6.72 6.22
C THR A 351 12.42 -5.46 5.92
N PHE A 352 12.11 -4.85 4.79
CA PHE A 352 12.85 -3.71 4.25
C PHE A 352 11.92 -2.54 3.91
N SER A 353 10.68 -2.57 4.39
CA SER A 353 9.63 -1.59 4.14
C SER A 353 8.78 -1.33 5.39
N SER A 354 7.81 -0.42 5.27
CA SER A 354 6.82 -0.11 6.31
C SER A 354 5.92 -1.30 6.68
N ALA A 355 6.00 -2.45 6.01
CA ALA A 355 5.30 -3.67 6.43
C ALA A 355 5.68 -4.14 7.85
N CYS A 356 6.88 -3.76 8.35
CA CYS A 356 7.22 -3.98 9.76
C CYS A 356 6.23 -3.31 10.71
N LEU A 357 5.87 -2.06 10.42
CA LEU A 357 5.03 -1.25 11.31
C LEU A 357 3.66 -1.90 11.49
N THR A 358 3.12 -2.49 10.42
CA THR A 358 1.87 -3.24 10.51
C THR A 358 1.97 -4.44 11.45
N LEU A 359 3.03 -5.25 11.31
CA LEU A 359 3.19 -6.48 12.10
C LEU A 359 3.46 -6.18 13.57
N GLU A 360 4.30 -5.19 13.85
CA GLU A 360 4.56 -4.69 15.20
C GLU A 360 3.25 -4.13 15.80
N PHE A 361 2.57 -3.22 15.10
CA PHE A 361 1.35 -2.58 15.58
C PHE A 361 0.18 -3.54 15.79
N LEU A 362 -0.09 -4.43 14.83
CA LEU A 362 -1.28 -5.28 14.86
C LEU A 362 -1.08 -6.59 15.61
N PHE A 363 0.13 -7.13 15.71
CA PHE A 363 0.35 -8.49 16.22
C PHE A 363 1.47 -8.61 17.24
N ASP A 364 2.12 -7.50 17.63
CA ASP A 364 3.29 -7.53 18.52
C ASP A 364 4.36 -8.51 17.98
N ALA A 365 4.57 -8.47 16.67
CA ALA A 365 5.47 -9.37 15.96
C ALA A 365 6.77 -8.63 15.62
N GLU A 366 7.80 -8.87 16.44
CA GLU A 366 9.09 -8.20 16.30
C GLU A 366 9.74 -8.42 14.93
N CYS A 367 10.09 -7.31 14.29
CA CYS A 367 10.69 -7.26 12.97
C CYS A 367 12.14 -6.77 13.02
N VAL A 368 13.01 -7.45 12.28
CA VAL A 368 14.35 -6.97 11.96
C VAL A 368 14.29 -6.21 10.65
N VAL A 369 14.60 -4.91 10.71
CA VAL A 369 14.41 -4.00 9.57
C VAL A 369 15.70 -3.55 8.93
N GLY A 370 15.68 -3.53 7.61
CA GLY A 370 16.70 -2.91 6.78
C GLY A 370 17.91 -3.79 6.52
N PHE A 371 18.69 -3.41 5.52
CA PHE A 371 19.93 -4.09 5.15
C PHE A 371 21.10 -3.68 6.05
N GLY A 372 21.06 -2.47 6.60
CA GLY A 372 22.20 -1.83 7.24
C GLY A 372 23.13 -1.14 6.23
N ARG A 373 23.83 -0.12 6.72
CA ARG A 373 24.68 0.79 5.94
C ARG A 373 25.61 0.07 4.95
N ASP A 374 26.38 -0.91 5.43
CA ASP A 374 27.39 -1.59 4.62
C ASP A 374 26.80 -2.25 3.35
N ILE A 375 25.64 -2.90 3.48
CA ILE A 375 24.98 -3.56 2.36
C ILE A 375 24.34 -2.52 1.44
N VAL A 376 23.74 -1.46 2.01
CA VAL A 376 23.16 -0.37 1.22
C VAL A 376 24.22 0.29 0.35
N GLU A 377 25.34 0.71 0.94
CA GLU A 377 26.45 1.37 0.24
C GLU A 377 27.08 0.49 -0.84
N LYS A 378 27.10 -0.83 -0.64
CA LYS A 378 27.67 -1.79 -1.59
C LYS A 378 26.78 -2.07 -2.80
N TYR A 379 25.46 -2.14 -2.62
CA TYR A 379 24.56 -2.69 -3.63
C TYR A 379 23.61 -1.68 -4.28
N PHE A 380 23.26 -0.57 -3.61
CA PHE A 380 22.35 0.44 -4.16
C PHE A 380 23.06 1.36 -5.16
N TYR A 381 22.30 1.99 -6.06
CA TYR A 381 22.83 3.12 -6.83
C TYR A 381 23.12 4.31 -5.91
N THR A 382 24.14 5.09 -6.25
CA THR A 382 24.72 6.13 -5.39
C THR A 382 23.67 7.15 -4.94
N GLU A 383 22.78 7.57 -5.85
CA GLU A 383 21.69 8.52 -5.63
C GLU A 383 20.62 8.03 -4.63
N HIS A 384 20.59 6.73 -4.32
CA HIS A 384 19.59 6.12 -3.42
C HIS A 384 20.15 5.72 -2.06
N ILE A 385 21.47 5.75 -1.86
CA ILE A 385 22.13 5.29 -0.62
C ILE A 385 21.64 6.11 0.58
N GLU A 386 21.75 7.43 0.54
CA GLU A 386 21.42 8.32 1.67
C GLU A 386 19.93 8.21 2.06
N GLY A 387 19.05 8.30 1.07
CA GLY A 387 17.61 8.15 1.27
C GLY A 387 17.25 6.78 1.84
N ARG A 388 17.93 5.71 1.41
CA ARG A 388 17.69 4.36 1.94
C ARG A 388 18.17 4.23 3.39
N ILE A 389 19.36 4.72 3.72
CA ILE A 389 19.88 4.69 5.10
C ILE A 389 18.96 5.49 6.02
N LYS A 390 18.56 6.70 5.61
CA LYS A 390 17.60 7.49 6.39
C LYS A 390 16.30 6.73 6.60
N HIS A 391 15.74 6.12 5.56
CA HIS A 391 14.49 5.37 5.68
C HIS A 391 14.60 4.20 6.67
N GLU A 392 15.74 3.50 6.72
CA GLU A 392 15.97 2.43 7.71
C GLU A 392 16.01 2.97 9.15
N VAL A 393 16.65 4.13 9.36
CA VAL A 393 16.66 4.80 10.67
C VAL A 393 15.25 5.24 11.06
N ASP A 394 14.51 5.85 10.14
CA ASP A 394 13.16 6.34 10.40
C ASP A 394 12.20 5.17 10.74
N LEU A 395 12.35 4.02 10.06
CA LEU A 395 11.60 2.80 10.39
C LEU A 395 11.95 2.28 11.80
N GLN A 396 13.22 2.25 12.17
CA GLN A 396 13.64 1.80 13.51
C GLN A 396 13.12 2.72 14.62
N SER A 397 13.15 4.04 14.39
CA SER A 397 12.58 5.02 15.32
C SER A 397 11.07 4.79 15.48
N THR A 398 10.35 4.68 14.37
CA THR A 398 8.89 4.49 14.38
C THR A 398 8.48 3.15 15.02
N ILE A 399 9.27 2.08 14.84
CA ILE A 399 9.04 0.80 15.55
C ILE A 399 9.13 0.97 17.06
N SER A 400 10.12 1.74 17.53
CA SER A 400 10.29 1.99 18.97
C SER A 400 9.06 2.70 19.54
N GLU A 401 8.56 3.72 18.83
CA GLU A 401 7.32 4.42 19.18
C GLU A 401 6.10 3.49 19.18
N VAL A 402 5.98 2.61 18.16
CA VAL A 402 4.89 1.62 18.08
C VAL A 402 4.90 0.68 19.28
N ARG A 403 6.08 0.22 19.71
CA ARG A 403 6.19 -0.68 20.87
C ARG A 403 5.80 0.02 22.17
N ASP A 404 6.17 1.30 22.32
CA ASP A 404 5.75 2.10 23.47
C ASP A 404 4.23 2.31 23.50
N LEU A 405 3.59 2.48 22.34
CA LEU A 405 2.13 2.60 22.22
C LEU A 405 1.37 1.32 22.61
N ILE A 406 1.99 0.13 22.43
CA ILE A 406 1.36 -1.17 22.72
C ILE A 406 1.61 -1.62 24.17
N ALA A 407 2.67 -1.13 24.80
CA ALA A 407 3.02 -1.47 26.18
C ALA A 407 2.10 -0.84 27.23
N VAL A 408 1.29 0.16 26.85
CA VAL A 408 0.27 0.84 27.66
C VAL A 408 -1.09 0.16 27.48
#